data_AF-A0A0D0DDD4-F1
#
_entry.id   AF-A0A0D0DDD4-F1
#
_cell.length_a   1.000
_cell.length_b   1.000
_cell.length_c   1.000
_cell.angle_alpha   90.00
_cell.angle_beta   90.00
_cell.angle_gamma   90.00
#
_symmetry.space_group_name_H-M   'P 1'
#
loop_
_entity.id
_entity.type
_entity.pdbx_description
1 polymer ?
#
loop_
_entity_poly.entity_id
_entity_poly.type
_entity_poly.pdbx_seq_one_letter_code
_entity_poly.pdbx_strand_id
1 'polypeptide(L)'
;LANWATDPKEVKRRFVNNPACPEFPDSEWNNIILGKSVNLDVGDLEILCGIYSAPSKNVLTGQDWHVAWVRTARAYRFAFPHRASELERYGEYITQKFAHHEQRFHGRVIEFDKSVRKRVSSSRQYEFTDPHTDLFESHFLPSGKQFSE
;
A
#
# COMPACT_ATOMS: atom_id res chain seq x y z
N LEU A 1 14.50 -13.46 -9.94
CA LEU A 1 14.45 -11.99 -9.73
C LEU A 1 15.85 -11.41 -9.94
N ALA A 2 16.19 -11.07 -11.19
CA ALA A 2 17.48 -10.49 -11.55
C ALA A 2 17.27 -9.01 -11.86
N ASN A 3 17.61 -8.12 -10.91
CA ASN A 3 17.95 -6.69 -11.14
C ASN A 3 18.24 -5.89 -9.86
N TRP A 4 18.52 -6.53 -8.72
CA TRP A 4 18.99 -5.82 -7.51
C TRP A 4 20.39 -5.20 -7.64
N ALA A 5 21.04 -5.31 -8.80
CA ALA A 5 22.36 -4.73 -9.07
C ALA A 5 22.30 -3.29 -9.64
N THR A 6 21.11 -2.71 -9.85
CA THR A 6 20.97 -1.36 -10.42
C THR A 6 20.84 -0.33 -9.30
N ASP A 7 21.67 0.72 -9.33
CA ASP A 7 21.59 1.85 -8.39
C ASP A 7 20.16 2.41 -8.33
N PRO A 8 19.53 2.51 -7.13
CA PRO A 8 18.20 3.10 -6.96
C PRO A 8 18.03 4.46 -7.64
N LYS A 9 19.08 5.28 -7.70
CA LYS A 9 19.06 6.58 -8.40
C LYS A 9 18.87 6.41 -9.90
N GLU A 10 19.53 5.41 -10.49
CA GLU A 10 19.43 5.09 -11.90
C GLU A 10 18.05 4.53 -12.25
N VAL A 11 17.49 3.68 -11.39
CA VAL A 11 16.11 3.19 -11.53
C VAL A 11 15.12 4.35 -11.50
N LYS A 12 15.25 5.25 -10.51
CA LYS A 12 14.39 6.44 -10.40
C LYS A 12 14.50 7.34 -11.63
N ARG A 13 15.71 7.59 -12.13
CA ARG A 13 15.94 8.38 -13.34
C ARG A 13 15.24 7.78 -14.56
N ARG A 14 15.26 6.45 -14.70
CA ARG A 14 14.55 5.76 -15.79
C ARG A 14 13.04 5.87 -15.69
N PHE A 15 12.50 5.87 -14.47
CA PHE A 15 11.07 6.06 -14.25
C PHE A 15 10.66 7.47 -14.66
N VAL A 16 11.32 8.50 -14.13
CA VAL A 16 10.99 9.91 -14.42
C VAL A 16 11.10 10.27 -15.90
N ASN A 17 12.05 9.67 -16.63
CA ASN A 17 12.22 9.90 -18.06
C ASN A 17 11.24 9.11 -18.95
N ASN A 18 10.45 8.20 -18.38
CA ASN A 18 9.49 7.40 -19.14
C ASN A 18 8.13 8.11 -19.17
N PRO A 19 7.58 8.45 -20.36
CA PRO A 19 6.29 9.14 -20.45
C PRO A 19 5.09 8.31 -19.94
N ALA A 20 5.24 6.99 -19.80
CA ALA A 20 4.23 6.12 -19.22
C ALA A 20 4.33 6.00 -17.68
N CYS A 21 5.30 6.67 -17.05
CA CYS A 21 5.44 6.67 -15.60
C CYS A 21 4.27 7.41 -14.95
N PRO A 22 3.50 6.78 -14.04
CA PRO A 22 2.40 7.45 -13.39
C PRO A 22 2.91 8.52 -12.41
N GLU A 23 2.14 9.59 -12.28
CA GLU A 23 2.33 10.55 -11.18
C GLU A 23 2.16 9.84 -9.84
N PHE A 24 3.17 9.95 -8.99
CA PHE A 24 3.21 9.33 -7.68
C PHE A 24 4.22 10.06 -6.79
N PRO A 25 4.00 10.13 -5.46
CA PRO A 25 4.88 10.87 -4.58
C PRO A 25 6.32 10.38 -4.64
N ASP A 26 7.25 11.32 -4.58
CA ASP A 26 8.67 11.08 -4.82
C ASP A 26 9.29 10.21 -3.70
N SER A 27 8.80 10.41 -2.48
CA SER A 27 9.08 9.60 -1.30
C SER A 27 8.61 8.15 -1.48
N GLU A 28 7.45 7.95 -2.07
CA GLU A 28 6.84 6.63 -2.24
C GLU A 28 7.43 5.86 -3.43
N TRP A 29 7.87 6.55 -4.48
CA TRP A 29 8.71 5.93 -5.51
C TRP A 29 9.99 5.34 -4.92
N ASN A 30 10.66 6.08 -4.01
CA ASN A 30 11.84 5.56 -3.32
C ASN A 30 11.50 4.31 -2.49
N ASN A 31 10.33 4.28 -1.83
CA ASN A 31 9.90 3.11 -1.09
C ASN A 31 9.70 1.90 -2.03
N ILE A 32 9.03 2.07 -3.16
CA ILE A 32 8.85 1.00 -4.15
C ILE A 32 10.20 0.47 -4.66
N ILE A 33 11.12 1.35 -5.05
CA ILE A 33 12.43 0.98 -5.62
C ILE A 33 13.30 0.26 -4.59
N LEU A 34 13.25 0.71 -3.32
CA LEU A 34 14.01 0.10 -2.22
C LEU A 34 13.30 -1.13 -1.63
N GLY A 35 12.12 -1.51 -2.13
CA GLY A 35 11.32 -2.62 -1.60
C GLY A 35 10.76 -2.36 -0.21
N LYS A 36 10.60 -1.10 0.20
CA LYS A 36 9.97 -0.69 1.46
C LYS A 36 8.45 -0.59 1.31
N SER A 37 7.75 -0.59 2.44
CA SER A 37 6.30 -0.39 2.45
C SER A 37 5.94 1.03 2.01
N VAL A 38 5.03 1.16 1.05
CA VAL A 38 4.45 2.46 0.65
C VAL A 38 3.53 3.00 1.75
N ASN A 39 3.47 4.31 1.94
CA ASN A 39 2.48 4.96 2.79
C ASN A 39 1.30 5.50 1.94
N LEU A 40 0.07 5.08 2.29
CA LEU A 40 -1.15 5.49 1.58
C LEU A 40 -1.70 6.85 2.04
N ASP A 41 -1.22 7.38 3.17
CA ASP A 41 -1.63 8.69 3.69
C ASP A 41 -0.89 9.86 3.01
N VAL A 42 -0.01 9.57 2.04
CA VAL A 42 0.70 10.58 1.26
C VAL A 42 -0.24 11.16 0.20
N GLY A 43 -0.72 12.38 0.46
CA GLY A 43 -1.75 13.03 -0.33
C GLY A 43 -1.27 13.70 -1.62
N ASP A 44 -2.24 14.08 -2.46
CA ASP A 44 -2.05 14.78 -3.74
C ASP A 44 -1.27 16.10 -3.63
N LEU A 45 -1.15 16.67 -2.43
CA LEU A 45 -0.42 17.92 -2.20
C LEU A 45 1.10 17.78 -2.43
N GLU A 46 1.67 16.59 -2.14
CA GLU A 46 3.09 16.31 -2.45
C GLU A 46 3.29 16.29 -3.97
N ILE A 47 2.34 15.74 -4.72
CA ILE A 47 2.39 15.64 -6.18
C ILE A 47 2.24 17.03 -6.83
N LEU A 48 1.26 17.82 -6.37
CA LEU A 48 0.91 19.09 -7.02
C LEU A 48 1.89 20.22 -6.72
N CYS A 49 2.40 20.28 -5.49
CA CYS A 49 3.16 21.44 -5.01
C CYS A 49 4.63 21.13 -4.67
N GLY A 50 5.05 19.86 -4.65
CA GLY A 50 6.38 19.47 -4.14
C GLY A 50 6.59 19.81 -2.66
N ILE A 51 5.51 20.14 -1.95
CA ILE A 51 5.53 20.49 -0.54
C ILE A 51 5.30 19.20 0.24
N TYR A 52 6.30 18.79 1.01
CA TYR A 52 6.15 17.80 2.08
C TYR A 52 5.36 18.43 3.23
N SER A 53 4.06 18.64 3.04
CA SER A 53 3.17 18.99 4.14
C SER A 53 2.86 17.72 4.91
N ALA A 54 2.71 17.82 6.25
CA ALA A 54 2.16 16.74 7.07
C ALA A 54 0.95 16.09 6.37
N PRO A 55 0.78 14.75 6.44
CA PRO A 55 -0.22 14.01 5.66
C PRO A 55 -1.58 14.69 5.78
N SER A 56 -1.99 15.41 4.74
CA SER A 56 -3.12 16.34 4.80
C SER A 56 -4.46 15.63 4.61
N LYS A 57 -4.42 14.34 4.24
CA LYS A 57 -5.59 13.46 4.13
C LYS A 57 -5.21 12.10 4.70
N ASN A 58 -5.58 11.85 5.96
CA ASN A 58 -5.56 10.50 6.49
C ASN A 58 -6.57 9.66 5.69
N VAL A 59 -6.19 8.46 5.29
CA VAL A 59 -7.12 7.46 4.77
C VAL A 59 -8.01 7.04 5.94
N LEU A 60 -9.29 7.43 5.89
CA LEU A 60 -10.25 7.16 6.98
C LEU A 60 -11.36 6.20 6.59
N THR A 61 -11.72 6.19 5.30
CA THR A 61 -12.82 5.37 4.77
C THR A 61 -12.31 4.35 3.75
N GLY A 62 -13.14 3.36 3.45
CA GLY A 62 -12.87 2.43 2.34
C GLY A 62 -12.73 3.12 0.98
N GLN A 63 -13.47 4.22 0.75
CA GLN A 63 -13.35 5.03 -0.46
C GLN A 63 -12.01 5.76 -0.54
N ASP A 64 -11.58 6.40 0.54
CA ASP A 64 -10.26 7.06 0.60
C ASP A 64 -9.15 6.03 0.34
N TRP A 65 -9.26 4.87 0.98
CA TRP A 65 -8.32 3.77 0.81
C TRP A 65 -8.29 3.28 -0.63
N HIS A 66 -9.45 3.08 -1.26
CA HIS A 66 -9.55 2.58 -2.64
C HIS A 66 -8.87 3.54 -3.62
N VAL A 67 -9.11 4.85 -3.50
CA VAL A 67 -8.46 5.86 -4.33
C VAL A 67 -6.94 5.85 -4.14
N ALA A 68 -6.46 5.79 -2.90
CA ALA A 68 -5.03 5.71 -2.60
C ALA A 68 -4.40 4.41 -3.12
N TRP A 69 -5.10 3.28 -2.98
CA TRP A 69 -4.64 1.98 -3.46
C TRP A 69 -4.54 1.92 -4.98
N VAL A 70 -5.54 2.41 -5.72
CA VAL A 70 -5.50 2.43 -7.20
C VAL A 70 -4.28 3.20 -7.71
N ARG A 71 -3.94 4.33 -7.09
CA ARG A 71 -2.73 5.11 -7.43
C ARG A 71 -1.45 4.31 -7.13
N THR A 72 -1.39 3.73 -5.94
CA THR A 72 -0.26 2.91 -5.49
C THR A 72 -0.05 1.66 -6.36
N ALA A 73 -1.13 0.95 -6.70
CA ALA A 73 -1.09 -0.24 -7.55
C ALA A 73 -0.63 0.08 -8.98
N ARG A 74 -0.98 1.26 -9.53
CA ARG A 74 -0.44 1.72 -10.82
C ARG A 74 1.07 1.91 -10.76
N ALA A 75 1.59 2.53 -9.70
CA ALA A 75 3.03 2.73 -9.51
C ALA A 75 3.77 1.38 -9.34
N TYR A 76 3.25 0.48 -8.50
CA TYR A 76 3.79 -0.87 -8.35
C TYR A 76 3.77 -1.65 -9.66
N ARG A 77 2.68 -1.60 -10.44
CA ARG A 77 2.57 -2.29 -11.73
C ARG A 77 3.55 -1.75 -12.76
N PHE A 78 3.81 -0.44 -12.74
CA PHE A 78 4.82 0.16 -13.61
C PHE A 78 6.23 -0.35 -13.24
N ALA A 79 6.57 -0.40 -11.96
CA ALA A 79 7.86 -0.91 -11.48
C ALA A 79 8.01 -2.44 -11.61
N PHE A 80 6.93 -3.18 -11.40
CA PHE A 80 6.89 -4.63 -11.35
C PHE A 80 5.69 -5.18 -12.16
N PRO A 81 5.75 -5.14 -13.50
CA PRO A 81 4.62 -5.56 -14.34
C PRO A 81 4.15 -7.00 -14.09
N HIS A 82 5.06 -7.89 -13.69
CA HIS A 82 4.76 -9.28 -13.38
C HIS A 82 3.90 -9.47 -12.11
N ARG A 83 3.77 -8.45 -11.25
CA ARG A 83 2.94 -8.49 -10.03
C ARG A 83 1.53 -7.93 -10.24
N ALA A 84 1.15 -7.57 -11.46
CA ALA A 84 -0.13 -6.89 -11.74
C ALA A 84 -1.35 -7.64 -11.16
N SER A 85 -1.46 -8.94 -11.44
CA SER A 85 -2.58 -9.77 -10.97
C SER A 85 -2.57 -10.00 -9.46
N GLU A 86 -1.41 -9.97 -8.82
CA GLU A 86 -1.29 -10.07 -7.36
C GLU A 86 -1.85 -8.81 -6.70
N LEU A 87 -1.46 -7.63 -7.20
CA LEU A 87 -1.90 -6.32 -6.69
C LEU A 87 -3.40 -6.10 -6.89
N GLU A 88 -3.95 -6.57 -8.00
CA GLU A 88 -5.39 -6.50 -8.29
C GLU A 88 -6.20 -7.32 -7.28
N ARG A 89 -5.84 -8.61 -7.10
CA ARG A 89 -6.51 -9.49 -6.12
C ARG A 89 -6.42 -8.97 -4.70
N TYR A 90 -5.27 -8.40 -4.32
CA TYR A 90 -5.12 -7.78 -3.00
C TYR A 90 -6.00 -6.55 -2.84
N GLY A 91 -6.10 -5.72 -3.88
CA GLY A 91 -7.00 -4.58 -3.91
C GLY A 91 -8.46 -4.99 -3.70
N GLU A 92 -8.90 -6.02 -4.40
CA GLU A 92 -10.24 -6.60 -4.25
C GLU A 92 -10.46 -7.15 -2.84
N TYR A 93 -9.49 -7.88 -2.30
CA TYR A 93 -9.55 -8.47 -0.96
C TYR A 93 -9.77 -7.41 0.12
N ILE A 94 -8.98 -6.34 0.13
CA ILE A 94 -9.14 -5.28 1.12
C ILE A 94 -10.42 -4.46 0.88
N THR A 95 -10.80 -4.20 -0.38
CA THR A 95 -12.10 -3.59 -0.72
C THR A 95 -13.25 -4.40 -0.14
N GLN A 96 -13.19 -5.73 -0.28
CA GLN A 96 -14.17 -6.64 0.28
C GLN A 96 -14.22 -6.55 1.82
N LYS A 97 -13.08 -6.41 2.51
CA LYS A 97 -13.07 -6.20 3.97
C LYS A 97 -13.80 -4.93 4.38
N PHE A 98 -13.59 -3.81 3.68
CA PHE A 98 -14.37 -2.59 3.95
C PHE A 98 -15.88 -2.78 3.73
N ALA A 99 -16.28 -3.57 2.71
CA ALA A 99 -17.69 -3.85 2.43
C ALA A 99 -18.36 -4.74 3.50
N HIS A 100 -17.61 -5.65 4.14
CA HIS A 100 -18.14 -6.56 5.17
C HIS A 100 -18.13 -6.00 6.58
N HIS A 101 -17.41 -4.90 6.81
CA HIS A 101 -17.30 -4.27 8.13
C HIS A 101 -18.01 -2.92 8.15
N GLU A 102 -18.77 -2.67 9.23
CA GLU A 102 -19.37 -1.36 9.45
C GLU A 102 -18.31 -0.25 9.52
N GLN A 103 -18.69 0.99 9.18
CA GLN A 103 -17.78 2.13 9.09
C GLN A 103 -16.96 2.36 10.36
N ARG A 104 -17.53 2.13 11.56
CA ARG A 104 -16.81 2.24 12.85
C ARG A 104 -15.60 1.29 12.97
N PHE A 105 -15.55 0.22 12.18
CA PHE A 105 -14.45 -0.74 12.15
C PHE A 105 -13.48 -0.53 10.98
N HIS A 106 -13.71 0.47 10.11
CA HIS A 106 -12.83 0.75 8.96
C HIS A 106 -11.39 1.06 9.38
N GLY A 107 -11.19 1.69 10.55
CA GLY A 107 -9.86 1.89 11.13
C GLY A 107 -9.07 0.58 11.32
N ARG A 108 -9.75 -0.53 11.69
CA ARG A 108 -9.10 -1.85 11.84
C ARG A 108 -8.70 -2.44 10.47
N VAL A 109 -9.52 -2.22 9.45
CA VAL A 109 -9.20 -2.63 8.07
C VAL A 109 -7.96 -1.89 7.56
N ILE A 110 -7.87 -0.59 7.83
CA ILE A 110 -6.71 0.25 7.46
C ILE A 110 -5.44 -0.21 8.18
N GLU A 111 -5.50 -0.46 9.48
CA GLU A 111 -4.34 -0.94 10.24
C GLU A 111 -3.92 -2.37 9.84
N PHE A 112 -4.88 -3.24 9.52
CA PHE A 112 -4.61 -4.55 8.94
C PHE A 112 -3.88 -4.44 7.59
N ASP A 113 -4.37 -3.63 6.66
CA ASP A 113 -3.72 -3.34 5.37
C ASP A 113 -2.28 -2.83 5.56
N LYS A 114 -2.07 -1.87 6.48
CA LYS A 114 -0.74 -1.37 6.84
C LYS A 114 0.19 -2.48 7.32
N SER A 115 -0.29 -3.38 8.18
CA SER A 115 0.48 -4.52 8.66
C SER A 115 0.86 -5.49 7.54
N VAL A 116 -0.07 -5.79 6.62
CA VAL A 116 0.19 -6.66 5.47
C VAL A 116 1.25 -6.05 4.55
N ARG A 117 1.10 -4.77 4.16
CA ARG A 117 2.08 -4.07 3.32
C ARG A 117 3.48 -4.04 3.95
N LYS A 118 3.56 -3.81 5.27
CA LYS A 118 4.84 -3.88 6.01
C LYS A 118 5.45 -5.29 5.96
N ARG A 119 4.66 -6.33 6.18
CA ARG A 119 5.14 -7.73 6.14
C ARG A 119 5.70 -8.11 4.78
N VAL A 120 4.93 -7.88 3.71
CA VAL A 120 5.33 -8.20 2.33
C VAL A 120 6.59 -7.42 1.92
N SER A 121 6.76 -6.19 2.41
CA SER A 121 7.98 -5.41 2.15
C SER A 121 9.21 -5.91 2.92
N SER A 122 9.02 -6.43 4.13
CA SER A 122 10.11 -6.82 5.02
C SER A 122 10.60 -8.25 4.81
N SER A 123 9.83 -9.10 4.12
CA SER A 123 10.16 -10.50 3.95
C SER A 123 9.80 -11.00 2.55
N ARG A 124 10.77 -11.68 1.91
CA ARG A 124 10.58 -12.33 0.60
C ARG A 124 9.72 -13.60 0.66
N GLN A 125 9.32 -14.02 1.85
CA GLN A 125 8.51 -15.22 2.07
C GLN A 125 7.01 -14.97 1.96
N TYR A 126 6.59 -13.69 1.88
CA TYR A 126 5.18 -13.33 1.86
C TYR A 126 4.83 -12.55 0.59
N GLU A 127 3.72 -12.92 -0.02
CA GLU A 127 3.04 -12.23 -1.11
C GLU A 127 1.77 -11.54 -0.60
N PHE A 128 1.27 -10.55 -1.34
CA PHE A 128 0.01 -9.89 -1.00
C PHE A 128 -1.18 -10.84 -1.02
N THR A 129 -1.13 -11.88 -1.84
CA THR A 129 -2.17 -12.91 -1.97
C THR A 129 -2.12 -14.00 -0.92
N ASP A 130 -1.11 -14.02 -0.06
CA ASP A 130 -1.03 -15.02 1.01
C ASP A 130 -2.16 -14.85 2.04
N PRO A 131 -2.58 -15.94 2.69
CA PRO A 131 -3.54 -15.88 3.77
C PRO A 131 -2.88 -15.26 5.02
N HIS A 132 -2.99 -13.94 5.19
CA HIS A 132 -2.50 -13.17 6.36
C HIS A 132 -3.38 -13.37 7.61
N THR A 133 -3.68 -14.62 7.96
CA THR A 133 -4.64 -15.00 9.01
C THR A 133 -4.23 -14.48 10.37
N ASP A 134 -2.96 -14.60 10.73
CA ASP A 134 -2.42 -14.12 12.00
C ASP A 134 -2.59 -12.59 12.18
N LEU A 135 -2.40 -11.82 11.11
CA LEU A 135 -2.66 -10.38 11.13
C LEU A 135 -4.15 -10.10 11.25
N PHE A 136 -4.97 -10.85 10.52
CA PHE A 136 -6.42 -10.68 10.58
C PHE A 136 -6.92 -10.93 12.01
N GLU A 137 -6.48 -12.02 12.64
CA GLU A 137 -6.82 -12.32 14.03
C GLU A 137 -6.37 -11.20 14.98
N SER A 138 -5.15 -10.69 14.82
CA SER A 138 -4.62 -9.62 15.69
C SER A 138 -5.41 -8.31 15.63
N HIS A 139 -6.02 -7.99 14.48
CA HIS A 139 -6.74 -6.74 14.27
C HIS A 139 -8.25 -6.85 14.50
N PHE A 140 -8.83 -8.04 14.28
CA PHE A 140 -10.28 -8.22 14.28
C PHE A 140 -10.80 -9.11 15.41
N LEU A 141 -9.98 -9.98 15.99
CA LEU A 141 -10.40 -10.81 17.12
C LEU A 141 -9.99 -10.17 18.45
N PRO A 142 -10.81 -10.31 19.50
CA PRO A 142 -10.39 -9.92 20.84
C PRO A 142 -9.21 -10.80 21.23
N SER A 143 -8.03 -10.20 21.39
CA SER A 143 -6.88 -10.88 21.99
C SER A 143 -7.18 -11.09 23.49
N GLY A 144 -7.96 -12.13 23.82
CA GLY A 144 -8.21 -12.59 25.18
C GLY A 144 -8.81 -11.59 26.18
N LYS A 145 -9.21 -10.39 25.77
CA LYS A 145 -9.94 -9.43 26.61
C LYS A 145 -11.28 -9.17 25.97
N GLN A 146 -12.32 -9.71 26.61
CA GLN A 146 -13.71 -9.38 26.32
C GLN A 146 -13.88 -7.86 26.36
N PHE A 147 -14.48 -7.30 25.31
CA PHE A 147 -15.04 -5.96 25.38
C PHE A 147 -16.54 -6.13 25.58
N SER A 148 -16.99 -5.79 26.78
CA SER A 148 -18.39 -5.61 27.14
C SER A 148 -19.03 -4.53 26.28
N GLU A 149 -20.32 -4.75 25.99
CA GLU A 149 -21.26 -3.96 25.18
C GLU A 149 -21.11 -2.43 25.24
#